data_AF-A0A940RPL6-F1
#
_entry.id   AF-A0A940RPL6-F1
#
_cell.length_a   1.000
_cell.length_b   1.000
_cell.length_c   1.000
_cell.angle_alpha   90.00
_cell.angle_beta   90.00
_cell.angle_gamma   90.00
#
_symmetry.space_group_name_H-M   'P 1'
#
loop_
_entity.id
_entity.type
_entity.pdbx_description
1 polymer ?
#
loop_
_entity_poly.entity_id
_entity_poly.type
_entity_poly.pdbx_seq_one_letter_code
_entity_poly.pdbx_strand_id
1 'polypeptide(L)'
;MPRVALGALADLVDAWSQAWFPARAMRVAGAFTRIAQPQRELGKTVWHRCEGGLAIGASPGATASLGGGVLGIALKGPERPHADLLLLERLGGAALDDLKLRMAAIFKLPRGAAWSAGEGGGREGEAVQRLEIADPERKAVLRLELGETLFAAFVRASLPAPPASPKLGDPAQAFASLPVRLSAALGTCRISVAELAGLAQGDVLVLDRETGGPLPLALGGTALARGRCTVIQAGDALALEIVQAPIG
;
A
#
# COMPACT_ATOMS: atom_id res chain seq x y z
N MET A 1 0.85 -10.76 4.27
CA MET A 1 -0.32 -9.85 4.36
C MET A 1 -1.45 -10.05 3.31
N PRO A 2 -1.64 -11.23 2.65
CA PRO A 2 -2.90 -11.55 1.94
C PRO A 2 -4.00 -12.24 2.76
N ARG A 3 -3.71 -12.69 4.00
CA ARG A 3 -4.59 -13.64 4.73
C ARG A 3 -5.97 -13.09 5.08
N VAL A 4 -6.08 -11.82 5.48
CA VAL A 4 -7.38 -11.23 5.87
C VAL A 4 -8.28 -11.05 4.64
N ALA A 5 -7.72 -10.54 3.54
CA ALA A 5 -8.41 -10.43 2.26
C ALA A 5 -8.83 -11.80 1.70
N LEU A 6 -7.97 -12.82 1.84
CA LEU A 6 -8.30 -14.20 1.48
C LEU A 6 -9.44 -14.76 2.34
N GLY A 7 -9.44 -14.49 3.65
CA GLY A 7 -10.50 -14.90 4.57
C GLY A 7 -11.85 -14.34 4.17
N ALA A 8 -11.94 -13.04 3.89
CA ALA A 8 -13.19 -12.41 3.45
C ALA A 8 -13.76 -13.01 2.14
N LEU A 9 -12.89 -13.41 1.21
CA LEU A 9 -13.32 -14.10 0.00
C LEU A 9 -13.71 -15.56 0.26
N ALA A 10 -12.99 -16.26 1.14
CA ALA A 10 -13.36 -17.60 1.56
C ALA A 10 -14.75 -17.61 2.20
N ASP A 11 -15.04 -16.70 3.12
CA ASP A 11 -16.35 -16.58 3.77
C ASP A 11 -17.47 -16.31 2.75
N LEU A 12 -17.22 -15.47 1.74
CA LEU A 12 -18.18 -15.19 0.67
C LEU A 12 -18.44 -16.43 -0.19
N VAL A 13 -17.38 -17.15 -0.58
CA VAL A 13 -17.49 -18.37 -1.38
C VAL A 13 -18.19 -19.46 -0.58
N ASP A 14 -17.94 -19.54 0.71
CA ASP A 14 -18.56 -20.48 1.63
C ASP A 14 -20.07 -20.22 1.75
N ALA A 15 -20.47 -18.96 1.93
CA ALA A 15 -21.88 -18.56 1.97
C ALA A 15 -22.60 -18.80 0.64
N TRP A 16 -21.95 -18.48 -0.49
CA TRP A 16 -22.45 -18.81 -1.82
C TRP A 16 -22.60 -20.32 -2.00
N SER A 17 -21.58 -21.08 -1.59
CA SER A 17 -21.58 -22.52 -1.75
C SER A 17 -22.68 -23.21 -0.94
N GLN A 18 -22.96 -22.72 0.27
CA GLN A 18 -24.04 -23.25 1.12
C GLN A 18 -25.42 -22.98 0.52
N ALA A 19 -25.59 -21.86 -0.19
CA ALA A 19 -26.86 -21.52 -0.83
C ALA A 19 -27.16 -22.39 -2.06
N TRP A 20 -26.13 -22.86 -2.77
CA TRP A 20 -26.28 -23.55 -4.05
C TRP A 20 -26.00 -25.05 -4.01
N PHE A 21 -25.09 -25.53 -3.16
CA PHE A 21 -24.59 -26.91 -3.24
C PHE A 21 -24.82 -27.67 -1.93
N PRO A 22 -25.90 -28.47 -1.85
CA PRO A 22 -26.24 -29.20 -0.63
C PRO A 22 -25.27 -30.35 -0.32
N ALA A 23 -24.64 -30.94 -1.35
CA ALA A 23 -23.79 -32.14 -1.20
C ALA A 23 -22.33 -31.93 -1.63
N ARG A 24 -22.02 -30.88 -2.41
CA ARG A 24 -20.70 -30.65 -3.03
C ARG A 24 -20.26 -29.21 -2.87
N ALA A 25 -19.68 -28.89 -1.72
CA ALA A 25 -19.29 -27.53 -1.42
C ALA A 25 -18.10 -27.07 -2.29
N MET A 26 -18.26 -25.93 -2.95
CA MET A 26 -17.19 -25.20 -3.60
C MET A 26 -16.43 -24.38 -2.55
N ARG A 27 -15.10 -24.42 -2.57
CA ARG A 27 -14.25 -23.69 -1.62
C ARG A 27 -13.12 -22.97 -2.34
N VAL A 28 -12.62 -21.91 -1.72
CA VAL A 28 -11.36 -21.31 -2.15
C VAL A 28 -10.24 -22.34 -2.04
N ALA A 29 -9.54 -22.58 -3.14
CA ALA A 29 -8.48 -23.57 -3.26
C ALA A 29 -7.12 -22.87 -3.35
N GLY A 30 -6.46 -22.69 -2.20
CA GLY A 30 -5.11 -22.13 -2.11
C GLY A 30 -5.07 -20.63 -1.83
N ALA A 31 -4.02 -19.96 -2.30
CA ALA A 31 -3.76 -18.56 -2.06
C ALA A 31 -3.68 -17.78 -3.39
N PHE A 32 -3.68 -16.45 -3.29
CA PHE A 32 -3.46 -15.59 -4.45
C PHE A 32 -2.09 -15.84 -5.08
N THR A 33 -2.09 -16.01 -6.39
CA THR A 33 -0.88 -16.10 -7.21
C THR A 33 -0.84 -14.98 -8.23
N ARG A 34 0.32 -14.35 -8.39
CA ARG A 34 0.50 -13.31 -9.40
C ARG A 34 0.79 -13.97 -10.75
N ILE A 35 -0.02 -13.66 -11.75
CA ILE A 35 0.13 -14.13 -13.13
C ILE A 35 0.53 -12.93 -13.98
N ALA A 36 1.75 -12.96 -14.53
CA ALA A 36 2.30 -11.82 -15.27
C ALA A 36 1.67 -11.62 -16.66
N GLN A 37 1.26 -12.71 -17.32
CA GLN A 37 0.70 -12.68 -18.67
C GLN A 37 -0.50 -13.64 -18.75
N PRO A 38 -1.65 -13.28 -18.15
CA PRO A 38 -2.80 -14.19 -18.04
C PRO A 38 -3.35 -14.62 -19.41
N GLN A 39 -3.15 -13.81 -20.46
CA GLN A 39 -3.55 -14.14 -21.84
C GLN A 39 -2.57 -15.08 -22.56
N ARG A 40 -1.45 -15.49 -21.96
CA ARG A 40 -0.61 -16.56 -22.53
C ARG A 40 -0.93 -17.93 -21.94
N GLU A 41 -1.60 -17.97 -20.79
CA GLU A 41 -2.13 -19.19 -20.17
C GLU A 41 -3.56 -19.48 -20.63
N LEU A 42 -3.83 -19.26 -21.93
CA LEU A 42 -5.13 -19.49 -22.54
C LEU A 42 -5.41 -21.00 -22.62
N GLY A 43 -6.19 -21.49 -21.66
CA GLY A 43 -6.87 -22.78 -21.77
C GLY A 43 -8.24 -22.64 -22.45
N LYS A 44 -8.98 -23.74 -22.57
CA LYS A 44 -10.40 -23.77 -23.01
C LYS A 44 -11.38 -23.12 -21.99
N THR A 45 -10.88 -22.21 -21.16
CA THR A 45 -11.64 -21.58 -20.06
C THR A 45 -12.54 -20.49 -20.62
N VAL A 46 -13.81 -20.50 -20.23
CA VAL A 46 -14.75 -19.44 -20.60
C VAL A 46 -14.65 -18.33 -19.57
N TRP A 47 -14.19 -17.15 -19.97
CA TRP A 47 -14.05 -16.00 -19.07
C TRP A 47 -15.24 -15.07 -19.16
N HIS A 48 -15.70 -14.64 -17.98
CA HIS A 48 -16.63 -13.54 -17.81
C HIS A 48 -15.89 -12.38 -17.15
N ARG A 49 -15.84 -11.22 -17.80
CA ARG A 49 -15.14 -10.03 -17.33
C ARG A 49 -16.13 -8.94 -16.95
N CYS A 50 -15.79 -8.21 -15.90
CA CYS A 50 -16.51 -7.04 -15.45
C CYS A 50 -15.67 -5.78 -15.71
N GLU A 51 -16.29 -4.69 -16.15
CA GLU A 51 -15.65 -3.38 -16.12
C GLU A 51 -15.27 -3.05 -14.66
N GLY A 52 -13.98 -2.89 -14.38
CA GLY A 52 -13.45 -2.77 -13.02
C GLY A 52 -12.29 -3.71 -12.68
N GLY A 53 -11.88 -4.58 -13.62
CA GLY A 53 -10.68 -5.43 -13.45
C GLY A 53 -10.94 -6.73 -12.69
N LEU A 54 -12.20 -7.16 -12.61
CA LEU A 54 -12.61 -8.46 -12.10
C LEU A 54 -12.94 -9.41 -13.26
N ALA A 55 -12.44 -10.63 -13.21
CA ALA A 55 -12.86 -11.69 -14.13
C ALA A 55 -13.04 -13.03 -13.42
N ILE A 56 -13.97 -13.83 -13.93
CA ILE A 56 -14.23 -15.19 -13.47
C ILE A 56 -14.17 -16.13 -14.67
N GLY A 57 -13.23 -17.06 -14.63
CA GLY A 57 -13.03 -18.09 -15.64
C GLY A 57 -13.59 -19.42 -15.17
N ALA A 58 -14.41 -20.07 -16.00
CA ALA A 58 -14.92 -21.41 -15.75
C ALA A 58 -14.19 -22.42 -16.65
N SER A 59 -13.64 -23.50 -16.08
CA SER A 59 -13.05 -24.58 -16.88
C SER A 59 -14.10 -25.23 -17.81
N PRO A 60 -13.71 -25.91 -18.90
CA PRO A 60 -14.66 -26.62 -19.76
C PRO A 60 -15.59 -27.53 -18.97
N GLY A 61 -16.90 -27.42 -19.19
CA GLY A 61 -17.91 -28.22 -18.48
C GLY A 61 -18.06 -27.88 -17.00
N ALA A 62 -17.39 -26.84 -16.48
CA ALA A 62 -17.56 -26.41 -15.10
C ALA A 62 -18.99 -25.96 -14.83
N THR A 63 -19.61 -25.23 -15.75
CA THR A 63 -21.01 -24.77 -15.60
C THR A 63 -21.98 -25.95 -15.49
N ALA A 64 -21.97 -26.91 -16.41
CA ALA A 64 -22.73 -28.14 -16.24
C ALA A 64 -22.39 -28.90 -14.94
N SER A 65 -21.11 -28.91 -14.53
CA SER A 65 -20.67 -29.53 -13.26
C SER A 65 -21.25 -28.85 -12.02
N LEU A 66 -21.31 -27.51 -12.02
CA LEU A 66 -22.01 -26.73 -11.00
C LEU A 66 -23.49 -27.10 -11.00
N GLY A 67 -24.15 -27.15 -12.16
CA GLY A 67 -25.56 -27.56 -12.26
C GLY A 67 -25.83 -28.95 -11.67
N GLY A 68 -24.92 -29.90 -11.91
CA GLY A 68 -24.98 -31.22 -11.28
C GLY A 68 -24.84 -31.15 -9.76
N GLY A 69 -23.91 -30.31 -9.29
CA GLY A 69 -23.74 -30.00 -7.87
C GLY A 69 -24.98 -29.40 -7.22
N VAL A 70 -25.69 -28.49 -7.91
CA VAL A 70 -26.93 -27.86 -7.43
C VAL A 70 -28.02 -28.90 -7.19
N LEU A 71 -28.15 -29.87 -8.11
CA LEU A 71 -29.11 -30.97 -7.99
C LEU A 71 -28.66 -32.09 -7.03
N GLY A 72 -27.43 -32.01 -6.49
CA GLY A 72 -26.84 -33.09 -5.69
C GLY A 72 -26.55 -34.37 -6.48
N ILE A 73 -26.53 -34.31 -7.82
CA ILE A 73 -26.28 -35.48 -8.66
C ILE A 73 -24.79 -35.60 -9.00
N ALA A 74 -24.25 -36.80 -8.80
CA ALA A 74 -22.91 -37.12 -9.28
C ALA A 74 -22.97 -37.32 -10.80
N LEU A 75 -22.38 -36.38 -11.55
CA LEU A 75 -22.25 -36.51 -13.00
C LEU A 75 -21.37 -37.72 -13.34
N LYS A 76 -22.00 -38.84 -13.72
CA LYS A 76 -21.36 -40.05 -14.28
C LYS A 76 -21.89 -40.29 -15.70
N GLY A 77 -21.12 -41.00 -16.52
CA GLY A 77 -21.54 -41.53 -17.84
C GLY A 77 -21.21 -40.61 -19.04
N PRO A 78 -20.86 -41.19 -20.21
CA PRO A 78 -20.40 -40.46 -21.39
C PRO A 78 -21.52 -39.88 -22.27
N GLU A 79 -22.77 -40.34 -22.15
CA GLU A 79 -23.89 -39.83 -22.94
C GLU A 79 -25.03 -39.38 -22.04
N ARG A 80 -25.36 -38.09 -22.12
CA ARG A 80 -26.58 -37.53 -21.53
C ARG A 80 -27.45 -37.00 -22.64
N PRO A 81 -28.78 -37.11 -22.50
CA PRO A 81 -29.71 -36.40 -23.36
C PRO A 81 -29.32 -34.92 -23.45
N HIS A 82 -29.40 -34.34 -24.64
CA HIS A 82 -29.08 -32.93 -24.86
C HIS A 82 -29.88 -32.00 -23.93
N ALA A 83 -31.14 -32.35 -23.64
CA ALA A 83 -32.00 -31.62 -22.71
C ALA A 83 -31.45 -31.57 -21.27
N ASP A 84 -30.88 -32.66 -20.78
CA ASP A 84 -30.28 -32.72 -19.44
C ASP A 84 -29.06 -31.80 -19.36
N LEU A 85 -28.22 -31.80 -20.41
CA LEU A 85 -27.07 -30.91 -20.49
C LEU A 85 -27.50 -29.44 -20.47
N LEU A 86 -28.54 -29.07 -21.24
CA LEU A 86 -29.08 -27.71 -21.22
C LEU A 86 -29.62 -27.30 -19.85
N LEU A 87 -30.30 -28.22 -19.14
CA LEU A 87 -30.79 -27.95 -17.79
C LEU A 87 -29.63 -27.73 -16.80
N LEU A 88 -28.60 -28.58 -16.86
CA LEU A 88 -27.40 -28.44 -16.02
C LEU A 88 -26.65 -27.15 -16.30
N GLU A 89 -26.48 -26.77 -17.56
CA GLU A 89 -25.88 -25.50 -17.96
C GLU A 89 -26.67 -24.30 -17.42
N ARG A 90 -28.01 -24.35 -17.46
CA ARG A 90 -28.87 -23.28 -16.92
C ARG A 90 -28.76 -23.15 -15.40
N LEU A 91 -28.80 -24.26 -14.67
CA LEU A 91 -28.67 -24.26 -13.21
C LEU A 91 -27.28 -23.81 -12.77
N GLY A 92 -26.23 -24.31 -13.42
CA GLY A 92 -24.86 -23.88 -13.17
C GLY A 92 -24.63 -22.41 -13.52
N GLY A 93 -25.24 -21.94 -14.61
CA GLY A 93 -25.22 -20.53 -14.99
C GLY A 93 -25.85 -19.64 -13.93
N ALA A 94 -27.01 -20.03 -13.38
CA ALA A 94 -27.65 -19.30 -12.30
C ALA A 94 -26.77 -19.23 -11.03
N ALA A 95 -26.12 -20.33 -10.66
CA ALA A 95 -25.17 -20.35 -9.55
C ALA A 95 -23.97 -19.43 -9.81
N LEU A 96 -23.42 -19.46 -11.03
CA LEU A 96 -22.30 -18.61 -11.43
C LEU A 96 -22.70 -17.12 -11.47
N ASP A 97 -23.91 -16.79 -11.88
CA ASP A 97 -24.42 -15.41 -11.92
C ASP A 97 -24.63 -14.84 -10.50
N ASP A 98 -25.10 -15.65 -9.55
CA ASP A 98 -25.13 -15.25 -8.13
C ASP A 98 -23.71 -15.03 -7.58
N LEU A 99 -22.75 -15.89 -7.94
CA LEU A 99 -21.35 -15.70 -7.57
C LEU A 99 -20.80 -14.37 -8.12
N LYS A 100 -21.05 -14.07 -9.40
CA LYS A 100 -20.69 -12.78 -10.03
C LYS A 100 -21.27 -11.59 -9.27
N LEU A 101 -22.55 -11.66 -8.89
CA LEU A 101 -23.22 -10.60 -8.14
C LEU A 101 -22.56 -10.37 -6.77
N ARG A 102 -22.31 -11.43 -6.01
CA ARG A 102 -21.64 -11.36 -4.70
C ARG A 102 -20.21 -10.84 -4.81
N MET A 103 -19.46 -11.29 -5.81
CA MET A 103 -18.10 -10.82 -6.09
C MET A 103 -18.10 -9.33 -6.45
N ALA A 104 -18.97 -8.89 -7.36
CA ALA A 104 -19.10 -7.47 -7.68
C ALA A 104 -19.40 -6.62 -6.42
N ALA A 105 -20.26 -7.13 -5.52
CA ALA A 105 -20.59 -6.46 -4.27
C ALA A 105 -19.40 -6.36 -3.29
N ILE A 106 -18.66 -7.44 -3.05
CA ILE A 106 -17.53 -7.41 -2.10
C ILE A 106 -16.39 -6.50 -2.61
N PHE A 107 -16.21 -6.45 -3.93
CA PHE A 107 -15.25 -5.56 -4.58
C PHE A 107 -15.77 -4.13 -4.78
N LYS A 108 -17.01 -3.83 -4.34
CA LYS A 108 -17.66 -2.51 -4.46
C LYS A 108 -17.70 -1.99 -5.90
N LEU A 109 -17.84 -2.88 -6.87
CA LEU A 109 -18.02 -2.51 -8.27
C LEU A 109 -19.42 -1.89 -8.48
N PRO A 110 -19.60 -1.03 -9.50
CA PRO A 110 -20.89 -0.41 -9.78
C PRO A 110 -22.03 -1.44 -9.87
N ARG A 111 -23.18 -1.12 -9.29
CA ARG A 111 -24.37 -1.98 -9.43
C ARG A 111 -24.76 -2.05 -10.90
N GLY A 112 -24.91 -3.27 -11.43
CA GLY A 112 -25.17 -3.51 -12.84
C GLY A 112 -23.94 -3.46 -13.74
N ALA A 113 -22.73 -3.60 -13.17
CA ALA A 113 -21.52 -3.70 -13.97
C ALA A 113 -21.67 -4.79 -15.04
N ALA A 114 -21.47 -4.38 -16.30
CA ALA A 114 -21.73 -5.24 -17.44
C ALA A 114 -20.67 -6.36 -17.48
N TRP A 115 -21.16 -7.60 -17.53
CA TRP A 115 -20.31 -8.76 -17.72
C TRP A 115 -20.22 -9.09 -19.20
N SER A 116 -19.00 -9.20 -19.73
CA SER A 116 -18.75 -9.63 -21.10
C SER A 116 -18.00 -10.96 -21.13
N ALA A 117 -18.37 -11.83 -22.08
CA ALA A 117 -17.60 -13.03 -22.36
C ALA A 117 -16.32 -12.65 -23.13
N GLY A 118 -15.19 -13.29 -22.83
CA GLY A 118 -13.93 -13.05 -23.53
C GLY A 118 -12.93 -14.18 -23.36
N GLU A 119 -11.76 -14.07 -24.00
CA GLU A 119 -10.80 -15.18 -24.08
C GLU A 119 -9.77 -15.23 -22.93
N GLY A 120 -9.63 -14.20 -22.09
CA GLY A 120 -8.68 -14.20 -20.95
C GLY A 120 -9.27 -13.52 -19.70
N GLY A 121 -8.60 -13.51 -18.55
CA GLY A 121 -9.13 -12.83 -17.35
C GLY A 121 -8.57 -11.42 -17.07
N GLY A 122 -7.49 -11.00 -17.74
CA GLY A 122 -6.93 -9.64 -17.63
C GLY A 122 -6.95 -8.81 -18.92
N ARG A 123 -6.59 -7.53 -18.84
CA ARG A 123 -6.24 -6.70 -20.01
C ARG A 123 -4.87 -7.08 -20.56
N GLU A 124 -4.69 -6.99 -21.86
CA GLU A 124 -3.44 -7.39 -22.52
C GLU A 124 -2.22 -6.67 -21.92
N GLY A 125 -1.22 -7.45 -21.51
CA GLY A 125 0.01 -6.95 -20.86
C GLY A 125 -0.12 -6.62 -19.38
N GLU A 126 -1.31 -6.75 -18.77
CA GLU A 126 -1.52 -6.49 -17.34
C GLU A 126 -1.36 -7.78 -16.52
N ALA A 127 -0.60 -7.70 -15.43
CA ALA A 127 -0.53 -8.77 -14.46
C ALA A 127 -1.81 -8.83 -13.62
N VAL A 128 -2.21 -10.04 -13.20
CA VAL A 128 -3.40 -10.25 -12.37
C VAL A 128 -3.05 -11.08 -11.14
N GLN A 129 -3.87 -10.94 -10.10
CA GLN A 129 -3.89 -11.86 -8.97
C GLN A 129 -4.97 -12.90 -9.20
N ARG A 130 -4.58 -14.18 -9.25
CA ARG A 130 -5.46 -15.31 -9.48
C ARG A 130 -5.72 -16.07 -8.19
N LEU A 131 -6.97 -16.51 -8.02
CA LEU A 131 -7.40 -17.43 -6.97
C LEU A 131 -8.28 -18.52 -7.57
N GLU A 132 -8.17 -19.76 -7.10
CA GLU A 132 -9.04 -20.85 -7.54
C GLU A 132 -10.18 -21.08 -6.56
N ILE A 133 -11.35 -21.45 -7.08
CA ILE A 133 -12.49 -21.95 -6.34
C ILE A 133 -12.83 -23.30 -6.96
N ALA A 134 -12.83 -24.37 -6.16
CA ALA A 134 -13.04 -25.72 -6.66
C ALA A 134 -13.85 -26.57 -5.69
N ASP A 135 -14.50 -27.60 -6.23
CA ASP A 135 -15.01 -28.70 -5.42
C ASP A 135 -13.87 -29.64 -4.98
N PRO A 136 -14.08 -30.51 -3.97
CA PRO A 136 -13.03 -31.41 -3.47
C PRO A 136 -12.46 -32.35 -4.55
N GLU A 137 -13.29 -32.75 -5.52
CA GLU A 137 -12.89 -33.62 -6.63
C GLU A 137 -12.24 -32.84 -7.81
N ARG A 138 -12.18 -31.50 -7.73
CA ARG A 138 -11.74 -30.59 -8.81
C ARG A 138 -12.43 -30.83 -10.16
N LYS A 139 -13.67 -31.31 -10.15
CA LYS A 139 -14.50 -31.47 -11.35
C LYS A 139 -15.02 -30.13 -11.86
N ALA A 140 -15.22 -29.18 -10.97
CA ALA A 140 -15.51 -27.80 -11.32
C ALA A 140 -14.39 -26.90 -10.76
N VAL A 141 -13.68 -26.20 -11.65
CA VAL A 141 -12.68 -25.20 -11.25
C VAL A 141 -13.08 -23.85 -11.82
N LEU A 142 -13.31 -22.90 -10.92
CA LEU A 142 -13.48 -21.49 -11.24
C LEU A 142 -12.18 -20.77 -10.89
N ARG A 143 -11.77 -19.84 -11.74
CA ARG A 143 -10.62 -18.97 -11.52
C ARG A 143 -11.11 -17.54 -11.37
N LEU A 144 -10.82 -16.94 -10.24
CA LEU A 144 -11.03 -15.52 -9.98
C LEU A 144 -9.75 -14.77 -10.34
N GLU A 145 -9.84 -13.78 -11.21
CA GLU A 145 -8.74 -12.88 -11.55
C GLU A 145 -9.07 -11.45 -11.17
N LEU A 146 -8.10 -10.78 -10.54
CA LEU A 146 -8.17 -9.39 -10.11
C LEU A 146 -7.01 -8.63 -10.74
N GLY A 147 -7.29 -7.54 -11.46
CA GLY A 147 -6.28 -6.57 -11.88
C GLY A 147 -5.58 -5.95 -10.67
N GLU A 148 -4.37 -5.43 -10.86
CA GLU A 148 -3.53 -4.97 -9.75
C GLU A 148 -4.21 -3.85 -8.93
N THR A 149 -4.89 -2.92 -9.61
CA THR A 149 -5.61 -1.82 -8.95
C THR A 149 -6.75 -2.32 -8.07
N LEU A 150 -7.54 -3.28 -8.57
CA LEU A 150 -8.67 -3.84 -7.83
C LEU A 150 -8.18 -4.63 -6.62
N PHE A 151 -7.15 -5.45 -6.81
CA PHE A 151 -6.54 -6.22 -5.72
C PHE A 151 -5.98 -5.31 -4.63
N ALA A 152 -5.21 -4.26 -4.99
CA ALA A 152 -4.66 -3.32 -4.04
C ALA A 152 -5.75 -2.59 -3.24
N ALA A 153 -6.81 -2.15 -3.92
CA ALA A 153 -7.96 -1.51 -3.28
C ALA A 153 -8.67 -2.46 -2.30
N PHE A 154 -8.87 -3.73 -2.70
CA PHE A 154 -9.51 -4.75 -1.88
C PHE A 154 -8.68 -5.11 -0.63
N VAL A 155 -7.37 -5.33 -0.79
CA VAL A 155 -6.47 -5.60 0.33
C VAL A 155 -6.49 -4.43 1.31
N ARG A 156 -6.36 -3.19 0.82
CA ARG A 156 -6.42 -1.99 1.67
C ARG A 156 -7.74 -1.90 2.44
N ALA A 157 -8.87 -2.19 1.80
CA ALA A 157 -10.18 -2.16 2.44
C ALA A 157 -10.39 -3.29 3.46
N SER A 158 -9.67 -4.40 3.32
CA SER A 158 -9.74 -5.56 4.21
C SER A 158 -8.81 -5.45 5.42
N LEU A 159 -7.87 -4.49 5.41
CA LEU A 159 -6.97 -4.28 6.54
C LEU A 159 -7.71 -3.56 7.68
N PRO A 160 -7.47 -3.96 8.95
CA PRO A 160 -7.99 -3.20 10.09
C PRO A 160 -7.41 -1.78 10.05
N ALA A 161 -8.20 -0.81 10.54
CA ALA A 161 -7.71 0.55 10.69
C ALA A 161 -6.41 0.52 11.51
N PRO A 162 -5.32 1.17 11.03
CA PRO A 162 -4.11 1.25 11.82
C PRO A 162 -4.48 1.84 13.19
N PRO A 163 -3.94 1.31 14.30
CA PRO A 163 -4.16 1.91 15.60
C PRO A 163 -3.80 3.39 15.51
N ALA A 164 -4.65 4.25 16.09
CA ALA A 164 -4.42 5.69 16.09
C ALA A 164 -2.97 5.95 16.50
N SER A 165 -2.18 6.49 15.58
CA SER A 165 -0.79 6.79 15.88
C SER A 165 -0.78 7.70 17.11
N PRO A 166 0.05 7.41 18.14
CA PRO A 166 0.16 8.31 19.25
C PRO A 166 0.46 9.70 18.68
N LYS A 167 -0.23 10.72 19.18
CA LYS A 167 0.07 12.10 18.80
C LYS A 167 1.58 12.25 19.00
N LEU A 168 2.31 12.55 17.92
CA LEU A 168 3.71 12.95 18.06
C LEU A 168 3.72 14.05 19.12
N GLY A 169 4.49 13.84 20.18
CA GLY A 169 4.61 14.80 21.27
C GLY A 169 5.09 16.15 20.75
N ASP A 170 5.13 17.16 21.63
CA ASP A 170 5.64 18.47 21.26
C ASP A 170 7.09 18.35 20.72
N PRO A 171 7.34 18.69 19.44
CA PRO A 171 8.67 18.61 18.86
C PRO A 171 9.69 19.46 19.63
N ALA A 172 9.27 20.53 20.30
CA ALA A 172 10.15 21.32 21.15
C ALA A 172 10.69 20.49 22.32
N GLN A 173 9.88 19.62 22.92
CA GLN A 173 10.34 18.71 23.98
C GLN A 173 11.32 17.66 23.45
N ALA A 174 11.13 17.19 22.22
CA ALA A 174 12.05 16.24 21.60
C ALA A 174 13.44 16.82 21.35
N PHE A 175 13.52 18.14 21.09
CA PHE A 175 14.79 18.83 20.82
C PHE A 175 15.42 19.52 22.05
N ALA A 176 14.71 19.58 23.18
CA ALA A 176 15.16 20.32 24.36
C ALA A 176 16.52 19.86 24.93
N SER A 177 16.87 18.58 24.77
CA SER A 177 18.13 18.03 25.27
C SER A 177 19.27 18.07 24.24
N LEU A 178 19.05 18.62 23.04
CA LEU A 178 20.11 18.69 22.04
C LEU A 178 21.20 19.68 22.45
N PRO A 179 22.47 19.24 22.59
CA PRO A 179 23.56 20.14 22.91
C PRO A 179 23.85 21.08 21.73
N VAL A 180 23.96 22.37 22.01
CA VAL A 180 24.33 23.39 21.02
C VAL A 180 25.60 24.12 21.44
N ARG A 181 26.43 24.48 20.45
CA ARG A 181 27.64 25.29 20.68
C ARG A 181 27.31 26.76 20.48
N LEU A 182 27.29 27.51 21.57
CA LEU A 182 27.14 28.96 21.59
C LEU A 182 28.52 29.62 21.70
N SER A 183 28.77 30.67 20.93
CA SER A 183 29.98 31.50 20.98
C SER A 183 29.65 32.98 20.82
N ALA A 184 30.61 33.87 21.08
CA ALA A 184 30.51 35.28 20.73
C ALA A 184 31.40 35.56 19.52
N ALA A 185 30.89 36.26 18.51
CA ALA A 185 31.70 36.64 17.36
C ALA A 185 32.34 38.01 17.62
N LEU A 186 33.67 38.06 17.73
CA LEU A 186 34.41 39.30 18.04
C LEU A 186 34.25 40.35 16.92
N GLY A 187 34.47 39.94 15.67
CA GLY A 187 34.35 40.80 14.49
C GLY A 187 34.93 40.12 13.27
N THR A 188 34.94 40.82 12.14
CA THR A 188 35.57 40.37 10.89
C THR A 188 36.49 41.45 10.33
N CYS A 189 37.48 41.07 9.55
CA CYS A 189 38.28 42.01 8.75
C CYS A 189 38.42 41.47 7.34
N ARG A 190 38.44 42.35 6.34
CA ARG A 190 38.69 41.98 4.94
C ARG A 190 40.14 42.27 4.60
N ILE A 191 40.85 41.24 4.18
CA ILE A 191 42.23 41.33 3.67
C ILE A 191 42.31 40.59 2.34
N SER A 192 43.28 40.96 1.52
CA SER A 192 43.63 40.27 0.28
C SER A 192 44.34 38.94 0.57
N VAL A 193 44.35 38.05 -0.44
CA VAL A 193 45.08 36.77 -0.35
C VAL A 193 46.59 36.98 -0.16
N ALA A 194 47.15 38.05 -0.75
CA ALA A 194 48.56 38.39 -0.60
C ALA A 194 48.89 38.80 0.85
N GLU A 195 48.04 39.62 1.48
CA GLU A 195 48.20 40.01 2.89
C GLU A 195 48.05 38.80 3.81
N LEU A 196 47.07 37.92 3.56
CA LEU A 196 46.90 36.69 4.33
C LEU A 196 48.15 35.79 4.26
N ALA A 197 48.75 35.64 3.08
CA ALA A 197 49.95 34.82 2.89
C ALA A 197 51.19 35.41 3.58
N GLY A 198 51.20 36.72 3.83
CA GLY A 198 52.29 37.43 4.47
C GLY A 198 52.20 37.54 5.99
N LEU A 199 51.12 37.08 6.62
CA LEU A 199 50.93 37.21 8.07
C LEU A 199 51.98 36.44 8.86
N ALA A 200 52.54 37.10 9.87
CA ALA A 200 53.54 36.56 10.77
C ALA A 200 53.14 36.74 12.26
N GLN A 201 53.87 36.05 13.14
CA GLN A 201 53.67 36.20 14.58
C GLN A 201 53.93 37.66 15.01
N GLY A 202 52.94 38.27 15.67
CA GLY A 202 53.01 39.65 16.14
C GLY A 202 52.21 40.63 15.30
N ASP A 203 51.71 40.23 14.13
CA ASP A 203 50.86 41.07 13.29
C ASP A 203 49.50 41.34 13.97
N VAL A 204 49.02 42.57 13.82
CA VAL A 204 47.77 43.05 14.43
C VAL A 204 46.75 43.33 13.34
N LEU A 205 45.61 42.65 13.40
CA LEU A 205 44.48 42.87 12.49
C LEU A 205 43.41 43.72 13.16
N VAL A 206 42.97 44.77 12.48
CA VAL A 206 41.87 45.64 12.93
C VAL A 206 40.56 45.03 12.45
N LEU A 207 39.68 44.69 13.39
CA LEU A 207 38.35 44.18 13.11
C LEU A 207 37.36 45.32 12.82
N ASP A 208 36.27 44.99 12.14
CA ASP A 208 35.18 45.89 11.77
C ASP A 208 34.29 46.36 12.93
N ARG A 209 34.75 46.22 14.17
CA ARG A 209 33.98 46.50 15.38
C ARG A 209 34.75 47.28 16.44
N GLU A 210 34.03 48.15 17.13
CA GLU A 210 34.51 48.91 18.27
C GLU A 210 34.70 48.03 19.51
N THR A 211 35.69 48.36 20.33
CA THR A 211 35.98 47.68 21.58
C THR A 211 34.96 48.07 22.67
N GLY A 212 34.47 47.07 23.41
CA GLY A 212 33.59 47.28 24.58
C GLY A 212 32.08 47.31 24.29
N GLY A 213 31.66 47.23 23.02
CA GLY A 213 30.26 47.11 22.64
C GLY A 213 29.72 45.67 22.70
N PRO A 214 28.39 45.48 22.73
CA PRO A 214 27.77 44.15 22.67
C PRO A 214 28.14 43.37 21.40
N LEU A 215 28.60 42.14 21.58
CA LEU A 215 28.92 41.18 20.53
C LEU A 215 27.69 40.34 20.17
N PRO A 216 27.47 40.01 18.89
CA PRO A 216 26.43 39.06 18.52
C PRO A 216 26.79 37.67 19.04
N LEU A 217 25.78 36.98 19.57
CA LEU A 217 25.87 35.55 19.83
C LEU A 217 25.97 34.81 18.50
N ALA A 218 26.67 33.69 18.48
CA ALA A 218 26.83 32.81 17.34
C ALA A 218 26.48 31.37 17.72
N LEU A 219 25.78 30.67 16.83
CA LEU A 219 25.52 29.22 16.95
C LEU A 219 26.31 28.50 15.86
N GLY A 220 27.13 27.52 16.25
CA GLY A 220 27.94 26.77 15.30
C GLY A 220 28.90 27.63 14.47
N GLY A 221 29.32 28.79 14.98
CA GLY A 221 30.19 29.74 14.27
C GLY A 221 29.44 30.76 13.39
N THR A 222 28.12 30.68 13.27
CA THR A 222 27.31 31.67 12.53
C THR A 222 26.69 32.67 13.48
N ALA A 223 26.97 33.97 13.29
CA ALA A 223 26.38 35.04 14.07
C ALA A 223 24.86 35.08 13.90
N LEU A 224 24.15 35.18 15.02
CA LEU A 224 22.70 35.27 15.06
C LEU A 224 22.22 36.67 14.71
N ALA A 225 21.08 36.76 14.03
CA ALA A 225 20.43 38.03 13.74
C ALA A 225 19.88 38.72 15.00
N ARG A 226 19.46 37.92 16.00
CA ARG A 226 19.02 38.35 17.32
C ARG A 226 19.81 37.61 18.38
N GLY A 227 20.17 38.30 19.45
CA GLY A 227 21.02 37.76 20.51
C GLY A 227 22.31 38.53 20.61
N ARG A 228 22.52 39.19 21.75
CA ARG A 228 23.72 39.97 22.02
C ARG A 228 24.28 39.63 23.38
N CYS A 229 25.59 39.68 23.50
CA CYS A 229 26.31 39.42 24.74
C CYS A 229 27.50 40.36 24.92
N THR A 230 27.94 40.48 26.16
CA THR A 230 29.23 41.07 26.52
C THR A 230 30.13 39.96 27.06
N VAL A 231 31.45 40.10 26.87
CA VAL A 231 32.44 39.19 27.46
C VAL A 231 32.86 39.76 28.80
N ILE A 232 32.69 38.98 29.86
CA ILE A 232 33.06 39.34 31.22
C ILE A 232 34.08 38.35 31.78
N GLN A 233 34.85 38.78 32.78
CA GLN A 233 35.75 37.90 33.52
C GLN A 233 34.96 37.15 34.60
N ALA A 234 35.10 35.82 34.64
CA ALA A 234 34.51 34.95 35.64
C ALA A 234 35.61 34.08 36.28
N GLY A 235 36.25 34.59 37.33
CA GLY A 235 37.43 33.98 37.93
C GLY A 235 38.59 33.95 36.94
N ASP A 236 39.12 32.75 36.67
CA ASP A 236 40.19 32.54 35.68
C ASP A 236 39.67 32.30 34.26
N ALA A 237 38.35 32.35 34.03
CA ALA A 237 37.73 32.09 32.74
C ALA A 237 36.99 33.33 32.19
N LEU A 238 36.64 33.27 30.90
CA LEU A 238 35.73 34.22 30.26
C LEU A 238 34.29 33.69 30.31
N ALA A 239 33.34 34.57 30.57
CA ALA A 239 31.91 34.27 30.50
C ALA A 239 31.19 35.23 29.55
N LEU A 240 30.06 34.77 29.02
CA LEU A 240 29.19 35.57 28.16
C LEU A 240 27.99 36.03 28.98
N GLU A 241 27.85 37.33 29.16
CA GLU A 241 26.66 37.93 29.76
C GLU A 241 25.67 38.32 28.66
N ILE A 242 24.46 37.77 28.70
CA ILE A 242 23.44 38.01 27.68
C ILE A 242 22.78 39.36 27.93
N VAL A 243 22.98 40.31 27.02
CA VAL A 243 22.30 41.62 27.06
C VAL A 243 21.00 41.63 26.25
N GLN A 244 20.86 40.71 25.31
CA GLN A 244 19.62 40.49 24.55
C GLN A 244 19.46 39.00 24.24
N ALA A 245 18.31 38.43 24.59
CA ALA A 245 18.02 37.02 24.30
C ALA A 245 17.89 36.76 22.79
N PRO A 246 18.41 35.63 22.28
CA PRO A 246 18.27 35.25 20.87
C PRO A 246 16.87 34.74 20.51
N ILE A 247 16.13 34.22 21.50
CA ILE A 247 14.79 33.66 21.35
C ILE A 247 13.91 34.27 22.46
N GLY A 248 12.85 34.95 22.05
CA GLY A 248 11.88 35.65 22.89
C GLY A 248 10.73 36.15 22.04
#